data_AF-A0A382ZSY7-F1
#
_entry.id   AF-A0A382ZSY7-F1
#
_cell.length_a   1.000
_cell.length_b   1.000
_cell.length_c   1.000
_cell.angle_alpha   90.00
_cell.angle_beta   90.00
_cell.angle_gamma   90.00
#
_symmetry.space_group_name_H-M   'P 1'
#
loop_
_entity.id
_entity.type
_entity.pdbx_description
1 polymer ?
#
loop_
_entity_poly.entity_id
_entity_poly.type
_entity_poly.pdbx_seq_one_letter_code
_entity_poly.pdbx_strand_id
1 'polypeptide(L)'
;MMAEYQGKKFTLNKPFRLSTAESKNKKFGVYVKNKSTGRVQKITYGARGMSIKKNNPARQKSFLARMGGVLKKVKGQKTLSPAY
;
A
#
# COMPACT_ATOMS: atom_id res chain seq x y z
N MET A 1 13.61 4.97 12.20
CA MET A 1 13.34 5.36 13.61
C MET A 1 12.49 4.28 14.26
N MET A 2 12.87 3.85 15.47
CA MET A 2 12.10 2.87 16.25
C MET A 2 11.11 3.59 17.17
N ALA A 3 9.95 3.00 17.39
CA ALA A 3 8.92 3.54 18.27
C ALA A 3 8.21 2.42 19.02
N GLU A 4 7.68 2.71 20.20
CA GLU A 4 6.94 1.75 21.01
C GLU A 4 5.43 1.94 20.79
N TYR A 5 4.73 0.84 20.57
CA TYR A 5 3.27 0.80 20.47
C TYR A 5 2.77 -0.43 21.23
N GLN A 6 1.96 -0.21 22.26
CA GLN A 6 1.42 -1.27 23.13
C GLN A 6 2.50 -2.22 23.70
N GLY A 7 3.61 -1.67 24.21
CA GLY A 7 4.70 -2.47 24.81
C GLY A 7 5.62 -3.16 23.80
N LYS A 8 5.40 -2.97 22.49
CA LYS A 8 6.18 -3.59 21.42
C LYS A 8 6.91 -2.53 20.60
N LYS A 9 8.18 -2.82 20.26
CA LYS A 9 9.01 -1.95 19.42
C LYS A 9 8.72 -2.21 17.94
N PHE A 10 8.41 -1.15 17.20
CA PHE A 10 8.16 -1.17 15.75
C PHE A 10 9.00 -0.13 15.01
N THR A 11 9.20 -0.36 13.72
CA THR A 11 9.79 0.64 12.83
C THR A 11 8.72 1.63 12.37
N LEU A 12 8.97 2.92 12.58
CA LEU A 12 8.06 3.98 12.18
C LEU A 12 8.12 4.22 10.66
N ASN A 13 7.00 4.62 10.07
CA ASN A 13 6.85 4.99 8.65
C ASN A 13 7.22 3.88 7.66
N LYS A 14 7.27 2.63 8.13
CA LYS A 14 7.52 1.46 7.28
C LYS A 14 6.23 0.67 7.10
N PRO A 15 5.65 0.66 5.89
CA PRO A 15 4.51 -0.19 5.57
C PRO A 15 4.81 -1.68 5.74
N PHE A 16 3.83 -2.44 6.19
CA PHE A 16 3.88 -3.90 6.27
C PHE A 16 2.56 -4.52 5.84
N ARG A 17 2.62 -5.80 5.45
CA ARG A 17 1.43 -6.60 5.12
C ARG A 17 0.73 -7.04 6.41
N LEU A 18 -0.58 -6.83 6.47
CA LEU A 18 -1.39 -7.39 7.54
C LEU A 18 -1.75 -8.84 7.21
N SER A 19 -1.72 -9.71 8.21
CA SER A 19 -2.30 -11.04 8.11
C SER A 19 -3.83 -10.99 8.08
N THR A 20 -4.49 -12.06 7.63
CA THR A 20 -5.97 -12.12 7.60
C THR A 20 -6.55 -12.22 9.02
N ALA A 21 -5.78 -12.77 9.96
CA ALA A 21 -6.11 -12.79 11.38
C ALA A 21 -6.14 -11.39 12.00
N GLU A 22 -5.21 -10.51 11.61
CA GLU A 22 -5.16 -9.13 12.14
C GLU A 22 -6.23 -8.20 11.56
N SER A 23 -6.63 -8.40 10.30
CA SER A 23 -7.66 -7.55 9.69
C SER A 23 -8.33 -8.23 8.50
N LYS A 24 -9.62 -8.57 8.61
CA LYS A 24 -10.37 -9.19 7.51
C LYS A 24 -10.47 -8.30 6.26
N ASN A 25 -10.47 -6.97 6.44
CA ASN A 25 -10.81 -6.02 5.38
C ASN A 25 -9.61 -5.25 4.81
N LYS A 26 -8.52 -5.08 5.56
CA LYS A 26 -7.37 -4.22 5.17
C LYS A 26 -6.14 -5.05 4.81
N LYS A 27 -5.35 -4.62 3.84
CA LYS A 27 -4.17 -5.34 3.30
C LYS A 27 -2.86 -4.92 3.96
N PHE A 28 -2.74 -3.65 4.35
CA PHE A 28 -1.50 -3.06 4.82
C PHE A 28 -1.71 -2.27 6.11
N GLY A 29 -0.65 -2.18 6.90
CA GLY A 29 -0.55 -1.34 8.08
C GLY A 29 0.72 -0.51 8.06
N VAL A 30 0.70 0.62 8.76
CA VAL A 30 1.89 1.43 9.02
C VAL A 30 1.76 2.08 10.40
N TYR A 31 2.87 2.11 11.14
CA TYR A 31 2.94 2.88 12.37
C TYR A 31 3.48 4.28 12.07
N VAL A 32 2.73 5.30 12.45
CA VAL A 32 3.09 6.71 12.25
C VAL A 32 3.06 7.44 13.57
N LYS A 33 3.91 8.46 13.70
CA LYS A 33 3.88 9.36 14.86
C LYS A 33 3.04 10.57 14.49
N ASN A 34 1.97 10.80 15.24
CA ASN A 34 1.17 12.00 15.10
C ASN A 34 2.00 13.20 15.60
N LYS A 35 2.18 14.21 14.75
CA LYS A 35 3.01 15.38 15.08
C LYS A 35 2.35 16.29 16.12
N SER A 36 1.02 16.40 16.09
CA SER A 36 0.27 17.28 16.99
C SER A 36 0.14 16.71 18.40
N THR A 37 -0.05 15.40 18.53
CA THR A 37 -0.22 14.74 19.84
C THR A 37 1.02 14.02 20.33
N GLY A 38 2.03 13.85 19.47
CA GLY A 38 3.26 13.09 19.76
C GLY A 38 3.06 11.57 19.87
N ARG A 39 1.83 11.06 19.79
CA ARG A 39 1.50 9.64 19.99
C ARG A 39 1.74 8.81 18.73
N VAL A 40 2.13 7.55 18.90
CA VAL A 40 2.24 6.58 17.81
C VAL A 40 0.86 5.99 17.53
N GLN A 41 0.47 5.95 16.26
CA GLN A 41 -0.81 5.41 15.80
C GLN A 41 -0.56 4.35 14.72
N LYS A 42 -1.38 3.29 14.74
CA LYS A 42 -1.43 2.30 13.67
C LYS A 42 -2.48 2.72 12.65
N ILE A 43 -2.06 3.01 11.42
CA ILE A 43 -2.97 3.29 10.30
C ILE A 43 -3.04 2.05 9.41
N THR A 44 -4.25 1.66 9.01
CA THR A 44 -4.48 0.50 8.13
C THR A 44 -5.16 0.92 6.83
N TYR A 45 -4.75 0.32 5.72
CA TYR A 45 -5.21 0.72 4.38
C TYR A 45 -5.15 -0.42 3.36
N GLY A 46 -5.73 -0.14 2.18
CA GLY A 46 -5.88 -1.08 1.06
C GLY A 46 -6.95 -2.14 1.31
N ALA A 47 -7.98 -2.23 0.48
CA ALA A 47 -9.05 -3.21 0.68
C ALA A 47 -8.66 -4.60 0.18
N ARG A 48 -8.96 -5.65 0.95
CA ARG A 48 -8.65 -7.06 0.62
C ARG A 48 -9.35 -7.57 -0.64
N GLY A 49 -10.57 -7.10 -0.92
CA GLY A 49 -11.34 -7.46 -2.12
C GLY A 49 -11.02 -6.68 -3.40
N MET A 50 -10.09 -5.71 -3.37
CA MET A 50 -9.72 -4.98 -4.58
C MET A 50 -8.72 -5.78 -5.42
N SER A 51 -9.10 -6.04 -6.67
CA SER A 51 -8.25 -6.61 -7.72
C SER A 51 -8.18 -5.61 -8.88
N ILE A 52 -7.03 -5.55 -9.56
CA ILE A 52 -6.85 -4.71 -10.76
C ILE A 52 -7.72 -5.21 -11.93
N LYS A 53 -8.19 -6.46 -11.90
CA LYS A 53 -8.90 -7.10 -13.01
C LYS A 53 -8.08 -7.04 -14.31
N LYS A 54 -6.82 -7.48 -14.22
CA LYS A 54 -5.84 -7.46 -15.32
C LYS A 54 -6.29 -8.14 -16.61
N ASN A 55 -7.15 -9.13 -16.48
CA ASN A 55 -7.69 -9.92 -17.58
C ASN A 55 -8.77 -9.16 -18.38
N ASN A 56 -9.19 -7.97 -17.96
CA ASN A 56 -10.16 -7.17 -18.69
C ASN A 56 -9.46 -6.21 -19.67
N PRO A 57 -9.56 -6.43 -21.00
CA PRO A 57 -8.81 -5.66 -22.00
C PRO A 57 -9.22 -4.19 -22.04
N ALA A 58 -10.51 -3.87 -21.80
CA ALA A 58 -10.99 -2.50 -21.78
C ALA A 58 -10.35 -1.69 -20.63
N ARG A 59 -10.25 -2.29 -19.44
CA ARG A 59 -9.59 -1.66 -18.28
C ARG A 59 -8.09 -1.47 -18.51
N GLN A 60 -7.45 -2.44 -19.15
CA GLN A 60 -6.04 -2.34 -19.52
C GLN A 60 -5.81 -1.19 -20.50
N LYS A 61 -6.64 -1.06 -21.55
CA LYS A 61 -6.57 0.03 -22.52
C LYS A 61 -6.73 1.40 -21.85
N SER A 62 -7.72 1.56 -20.98
CA SER A 62 -7.95 2.81 -20.24
C SER A 62 -6.83 3.14 -19.24
N PHE A 63 -6.17 2.14 -18.67
CA PHE A 63 -4.99 2.36 -17.82
C PHE A 63 -3.79 2.84 -18.64
N LEU A 64 -3.49 2.16 -19.75
CA LEU A 64 -2.39 2.52 -20.65
C LEU A 64 -2.56 3.90 -21.28
N ALA A 65 -3.79 4.29 -21.63
CA ALA A 65 -4.07 5.63 -22.15
C ALA A 65 -3.69 6.74 -21.14
N ARG A 66 -3.95 6.51 -19.85
CA ARG A 66 -3.67 7.49 -18.78
C ARG A 66 -2.21 7.46 -18.33
N MET A 67 -1.64 6.27 -18.19
CA MET A 67 -0.32 6.06 -17.58
C MET A 67 0.81 5.87 -18.60
N GLY A 68 0.50 5.80 -19.90
CA GLY A 68 1.46 5.46 -20.96
C GLY A 68 2.71 6.33 -20.99
N GLY A 69 2.57 7.65 -20.80
CA GLY A 69 3.71 8.57 -20.77
C GLY A 69 4.65 8.33 -19.57
N VAL A 70 4.10 8.00 -18.41
CA VAL A 70 4.87 7.65 -17.20
C VAL A 70 5.56 6.31 -17.40
N LEU A 71 4.83 5.30 -17.90
CA LEU A 71 5.34 3.95 -18.19
C LEU A 71 6.57 3.97 -19.10
N LYS A 72 6.60 4.83 -20.11
CA LYS A 72 7.74 4.98 -21.04
C LYS A 72 9.02 5.46 -20.36
N LYS A 73 8.90 6.22 -19.27
CA LYS A 73 10.03 6.80 -18.53
C LYS A 73 10.55 5.88 -17.42
N VAL A 74 9.80 4.84 -17.06
CA VAL A 74 10.20 3.90 -16.01
C VAL A 74 11.31 2.99 -16.53
N LYS A 75 12.49 3.10 -15.92
CA LYS A 75 13.61 2.18 -16.10
C LYS A 75 13.50 1.10 -15.00
N GLY A 76 12.96 -0.07 -15.35
CA GLY A 76 12.67 -1.16 -14.41
C GLY A 76 11.43 -1.96 -14.83
N GLN A 77 10.66 -2.46 -13.86
CA GLN A 77 9.42 -3.19 -14.13
C GLN A 77 8.41 -2.30 -14.86
N LYS A 78 8.31 -2.49 -16.18
CA LYS A 78 7.44 -1.70 -17.09
C LYS A 78 5.96 -2.04 -16.96
N THR A 79 5.62 -3.12 -16.25
CA THR A 79 4.25 -3.43 -15.81
C THR A 79 4.03 -2.84 -14.43
N LEU A 80 3.67 -1.56 -14.39
CA LEU A 80 3.58 -0.77 -13.16
C LEU A 80 2.34 -1.12 -12.31
N SER A 81 2.47 -2.12 -11.45
CA SER A 81 2.04 -2.04 -10.04
C SER A 81 2.41 -3.34 -9.33
N PRO A 82 2.84 -3.32 -8.06
CA PRO A 82 2.76 -4.51 -7.19
C PRO A 82 1.32 -5.06 -7.04
N ALA A 83 0.32 -4.36 -7.59
CA ALA A 83 -1.07 -4.75 -7.58
C ALA A 83 -1.60 -5.34 -8.90
N TYR A 84 -0.78 -5.44 -9.97
CA TYR A 84 -1.15 -6.25 -11.15
C TYR A 84 -0.98 -7.74 -10.85
#